data_AF-A0A3N5WCC4-F1
#
_entry.id   AF-A0A3N5WCC4-F1
#
_cell.length_a   1.000
_cell.length_b   1.000
_cell.length_c   1.000
_cell.angle_alpha   90.00
_cell.angle_beta   90.00
_cell.angle_gamma   90.00
#
_symmetry.space_group_name_H-M   'P 1'
#
loop_
_entity.id
_entity.type
_entity.pdbx_description
1 polymer ?
#
loop_
_entity_poly.entity_id
_entity_poly.type
_entity_poly.pdbx_seq_one_letter_code
_entity_poly.pdbx_strand_id
1 'polypeptide(L)'
;MNIDATLWDNPEYLSNCNLSQKGLAPAVQGQNPSPAVSLSYADNSLSPDDTTKVHAVKSMGSNSYGYDPNGNMTKRLIGGVTYTLTYDAENRLVSYVGGSINAAFVYDGDGQRVKGTVTIGGTTLVTTYVGSHYEVQGTTTRKYYFAGAQRIAMRENGALYFFLSDHLGSTAVTVDSTGNLYGELRYSAWGQTRYNRKDDLSVPVAQRHDTPTRWRYTGQFNEIDLGIYFYGARWLD
;
A
#
# COMPACT_ATOMS: atom_id res chain seq x y z
N MET A 1 44.70 -5.23 23.39
CA MET A 1 44.59 -6.70 23.44
C MET A 1 44.19 -7.13 22.05
N ASN A 2 45.13 -7.69 21.31
CA ASN A 2 44.97 -8.02 19.89
C ASN A 2 44.10 -9.29 19.75
N ILE A 3 43.23 -9.31 18.75
CA ILE A 3 42.47 -10.50 18.35
C ILE A 3 43.31 -11.21 17.29
N ASP A 4 43.67 -12.46 17.59
CA ASP A 4 44.41 -13.36 16.72
C ASP A 4 43.43 -14.16 15.84
N ALA A 5 43.79 -14.36 14.57
CA ALA A 5 42.97 -14.94 13.52
C ALA A 5 43.57 -16.29 13.08
N THR A 6 43.37 -17.32 13.90
CA THR A 6 43.79 -18.70 13.55
C THR A 6 42.76 -19.72 14.04
N LEU A 7 41.67 -19.87 13.30
CA LEU A 7 40.77 -21.04 13.39
C LEU A 7 40.20 -21.35 11.99
N TRP A 8 41.07 -21.70 11.05
CA TRP A 8 40.65 -22.22 9.73
C TRP A 8 41.42 -23.45 9.26
N ASP A 9 42.15 -24.17 10.12
CA ASP A 9 42.80 -25.42 9.70
C ASP A 9 42.76 -26.49 10.81
N ASN A 10 41.81 -27.43 10.72
CA ASN A 10 41.96 -28.77 11.30
C ASN A 10 41.53 -29.83 10.25
N PRO A 11 42.39 -30.78 9.82
CA PRO A 11 42.31 -31.44 8.52
C PRO A 11 41.79 -32.90 8.54
N GLU A 12 40.87 -33.27 9.43
CA GLU A 12 40.38 -34.67 9.49
C GLU A 12 39.24 -35.06 8.50
N TYR A 13 38.97 -34.29 7.45
CA TYR A 13 37.90 -34.61 6.49
C TYR A 13 38.32 -34.81 5.03
N LEU A 14 39.57 -35.23 4.77
CA LEU A 14 40.03 -35.60 3.44
C LEU A 14 40.48 -37.07 3.37
N SER A 15 39.51 -37.98 3.16
CA SER A 15 39.75 -39.12 2.29
C SER A 15 38.47 -39.49 1.53
N ASN A 16 38.65 -39.84 0.26
CA ASN A 16 37.66 -40.29 -0.72
C ASN A 16 37.04 -39.18 -1.58
N CYS A 17 37.88 -38.57 -2.40
CA CYS A 17 37.47 -37.92 -3.64
C CYS A 17 37.72 -38.87 -4.83
N ASN A 18 36.71 -38.94 -5.71
CA ASN A 18 36.60 -39.62 -7.01
C ASN A 18 36.22 -41.11 -7.02
N LEU A 19 35.28 -41.59 -7.85
CA LEU A 19 34.43 -41.00 -8.90
C LEU A 19 33.33 -42.04 -9.22
N SER A 20 32.10 -41.58 -9.49
CA SER A 20 30.99 -42.27 -10.20
C SER A 20 29.66 -42.29 -9.43
N GLN A 21 28.72 -41.48 -9.94
CA GLN A 21 27.26 -41.47 -9.74
C GLN A 21 26.70 -41.73 -8.33
N LYS A 22 26.36 -40.64 -7.63
CA LYS A 22 25.13 -40.57 -6.82
C LYS A 22 24.51 -39.18 -6.98
N GLY A 23 23.48 -39.10 -7.83
CA GLY A 23 22.79 -37.87 -8.19
C GLY A 23 22.21 -37.16 -6.98
N LEU A 24 22.34 -35.83 -7.00
CA LEU A 24 21.90 -34.88 -5.99
C LEU A 24 20.40 -35.07 -5.67
N ALA A 25 20.08 -35.29 -4.39
CA ALA A 25 18.70 -35.13 -3.90
C ALA A 25 18.41 -33.62 -3.74
N PRO A 26 17.25 -33.14 -4.20
CA PRO A 26 17.00 -31.71 -4.42
C PRO A 26 16.74 -30.96 -3.11
N ALA A 27 17.10 -29.68 -3.12
CA ALA A 27 16.67 -28.71 -2.11
C ALA A 27 15.15 -28.78 -1.95
N VAL A 28 14.68 -28.93 -0.71
CA VAL A 28 13.27 -28.69 -0.38
C VAL A 28 13.00 -27.22 -0.67
N GLN A 29 12.38 -26.96 -1.82
CA GLN A 29 11.75 -25.68 -2.08
C GLN A 29 10.72 -25.46 -0.98
N GLY A 30 11.01 -24.55 -0.05
CA GLY A 30 9.93 -23.79 0.55
C GLY A 30 9.23 -23.08 -0.59
N GLN A 31 8.18 -23.69 -1.14
CA GLN A 31 7.21 -22.97 -1.93
C GLN A 31 6.74 -21.83 -1.04
N ASN A 32 7.13 -20.62 -1.39
CA ASN A 32 6.33 -19.46 -1.10
C ASN A 32 5.39 -19.39 -2.30
N PRO A 33 4.22 -20.07 -2.30
CA PRO A 33 3.29 -19.87 -3.38
C PRO A 33 2.74 -18.46 -3.18
N SER A 34 3.44 -17.44 -3.72
CA SER A 34 2.65 -16.42 -4.38
C SER A 34 1.85 -17.19 -5.41
N PRO A 35 0.51 -17.26 -5.31
CA PRO A 35 -0.26 -17.85 -6.39
C PRO A 35 0.21 -17.17 -7.67
N ALA A 36 0.52 -17.94 -8.71
CA ALA A 36 0.82 -17.37 -10.00
C ALA A 36 -0.46 -16.64 -10.45
N VAL A 37 -0.52 -15.34 -10.16
CA VAL A 37 -1.61 -14.50 -10.60
C VAL A 37 -1.33 -14.19 -12.05
N SER A 38 -2.13 -14.74 -12.96
CA SER A 38 -2.03 -14.43 -14.37
C SER A 38 -2.29 -12.94 -14.57
N LEU A 39 -1.24 -12.21 -14.92
CA LEU A 39 -1.30 -10.81 -15.35
C LEU A 39 -1.40 -10.79 -16.86
N SER A 40 -2.43 -10.13 -17.39
CA SER A 40 -2.49 -9.84 -18.83
C SER A 40 -2.31 -8.34 -19.05
N TYR A 41 -1.38 -8.04 -19.95
CA TYR A 41 -1.21 -6.73 -20.57
C TYR A 41 -1.79 -6.81 -22.00
N ALA A 42 -2.03 -5.69 -22.67
CA ALA A 42 -2.47 -5.77 -24.06
C ALA A 42 -1.37 -6.40 -24.93
N ASP A 43 -1.59 -7.65 -25.36
CA ASP A 43 -0.89 -8.24 -26.51
C ASP A 43 -1.38 -7.56 -27.79
N ASN A 44 -0.46 -7.40 -28.74
CA ASN A 44 -0.62 -6.66 -29.97
C ASN A 44 -1.52 -7.38 -31.00
N SER A 45 -2.44 -8.25 -30.57
CA SER A 45 -3.27 -9.04 -31.48
C SER A 45 -4.77 -9.06 -31.09
N LEU A 46 -5.52 -8.30 -31.90
CA LEU A 46 -6.93 -8.43 -32.28
C LEU A 46 -8.00 -8.45 -31.15
N SER A 47 -8.25 -7.28 -30.57
CA SER A 47 -9.57 -6.88 -30.03
C SER A 47 -9.93 -5.50 -30.58
N PRO A 48 -11.21 -5.18 -30.88
CA PRO A 48 -11.58 -3.87 -31.46
C PRO A 48 -11.33 -2.69 -30.51
N ASP A 49 -11.10 -2.95 -29.22
CA ASP A 49 -10.84 -1.92 -28.22
C ASP A 49 -9.36 -1.89 -27.82
N ASP A 50 -8.66 -1.00 -28.53
CA ASP A 50 -7.41 -0.31 -28.19
C ASP A 50 -6.11 -1.15 -28.18
N THR A 51 -5.41 -1.07 -29.32
CA THR A 51 -4.04 -1.58 -29.56
C THR A 51 -2.94 -0.60 -29.11
N THR A 52 -3.27 0.55 -28.51
CA THR A 52 -2.30 1.61 -28.19
C THR A 52 -1.86 1.64 -26.73
N LYS A 53 -2.41 0.77 -25.88
CA LYS A 53 -2.16 0.74 -24.42
C LYS A 53 -1.50 -0.56 -23.96
N VAL A 54 -0.37 -0.90 -24.57
CA VAL A 54 0.43 -2.11 -24.29
C VAL A 54 0.91 -2.23 -22.84
N HIS A 55 0.84 -1.17 -22.04
CA HIS A 55 1.28 -1.16 -20.64
C HIS A 55 0.14 -1.07 -19.60
N ALA A 56 -1.13 -0.98 -20.03
CA ALA A 56 -2.26 -1.00 -19.11
C ALA A 56 -2.64 -2.45 -18.76
N VAL A 57 -2.78 -2.74 -17.46
CA VAL A 57 -3.18 -4.07 -16.97
C VAL A 57 -4.65 -4.30 -17.31
N LYS A 58 -5.01 -5.35 -18.06
CA LYS A 58 -6.42 -5.65 -18.35
C LYS A 58 -7.04 -6.62 -17.35
N SER A 59 -6.23 -7.56 -16.85
CA SER A 59 -6.67 -8.49 -15.81
C SER A 59 -5.52 -8.99 -14.93
N MET A 60 -5.90 -9.38 -13.72
CA MET A 60 -5.02 -9.95 -12.71
C MET A 60 -5.79 -11.05 -11.99
N GLY A 61 -5.61 -12.31 -12.39
CA GLY A 61 -6.45 -13.40 -11.90
C GLY A 61 -7.93 -13.20 -12.25
N SER A 62 -8.82 -13.19 -11.25
CA SER A 62 -10.25 -12.89 -11.42
C SER A 62 -10.58 -11.40 -11.50
N ASN A 63 -9.60 -10.53 -11.25
CA ASN A 63 -9.78 -9.09 -11.32
C ASN A 63 -9.62 -8.59 -12.76
N SER A 64 -10.36 -7.54 -13.13
CA SER A 64 -10.21 -6.89 -14.44
C SER A 64 -10.31 -5.38 -14.35
N TYR A 65 -9.70 -4.71 -15.32
CA TYR A 65 -9.58 -3.25 -15.33
C TYR A 65 -9.85 -2.70 -16.72
N GLY A 66 -10.56 -1.59 -16.78
CA GLY A 66 -10.88 -0.86 -18.01
C GLY A 66 -10.42 0.58 -17.91
N TYR A 67 -10.02 1.16 -19.06
CA TYR A 67 -9.44 2.49 -19.13
C TYR A 67 -10.10 3.33 -20.22
N ASP A 68 -10.17 4.64 -20.02
CA ASP A 68 -10.53 5.59 -21.09
C ASP A 68 -9.34 5.85 -22.04
N PRO A 69 -9.51 6.59 -23.15
CA PRO A 69 -8.42 6.95 -24.07
C PRO A 69 -7.28 7.77 -23.43
N ASN A 70 -7.53 8.49 -22.33
CA ASN A 70 -6.52 9.24 -21.59
C ASN A 70 -5.68 8.37 -20.64
N GLY A 71 -6.09 7.13 -20.40
CA GLY A 71 -5.38 6.16 -19.55
C GLY A 71 -5.86 6.15 -18.11
N ASN A 72 -6.96 6.83 -17.81
CA ASN A 72 -7.59 6.76 -16.50
C ASN A 72 -8.36 5.44 -16.38
N MET A 73 -8.22 4.76 -15.24
CA MET A 73 -8.94 3.52 -14.95
C MET A 73 -10.41 3.83 -14.70
N THR A 74 -11.30 3.54 -15.63
CA THR A 74 -12.74 3.82 -15.51
C THR A 74 -13.56 2.65 -14.96
N LYS A 75 -13.00 1.44 -15.00
CA LYS A 75 -13.61 0.23 -14.46
C LYS A 75 -12.59 -0.58 -13.68
N ARG A 76 -12.99 -1.08 -12.51
CA ARG A 76 -12.21 -1.96 -11.67
C ARG A 76 -13.11 -3.07 -11.14
N LEU A 77 -12.86 -4.31 -11.51
CA LEU A 77 -13.55 -5.50 -11.01
C LEU A 77 -12.62 -6.19 -10.00
N ILE A 78 -13.01 -6.18 -8.72
CA ILE A 78 -12.27 -6.85 -7.64
C ILE A 78 -13.25 -7.70 -6.85
N GLY A 79 -12.90 -8.97 -6.62
CA GLY A 79 -13.74 -9.85 -5.79
C GLY A 79 -15.17 -10.03 -6.32
N GLY A 80 -15.37 -9.94 -7.64
CA GLY A 80 -16.69 -10.05 -8.28
C GLY A 80 -17.55 -8.78 -8.24
N VAL A 81 -17.05 -7.69 -7.65
CA VAL A 81 -17.76 -6.39 -7.61
C VAL A 81 -17.13 -5.43 -8.61
N THR A 82 -17.96 -4.87 -9.48
CA THR A 82 -17.54 -3.82 -10.42
C THR A 82 -17.64 -2.45 -9.78
N TYR A 83 -16.53 -1.73 -9.80
CA TYR A 83 -16.41 -0.33 -9.43
C TYR A 83 -16.23 0.53 -10.68
N THR A 84 -17.02 1.60 -10.76
CA THR A 84 -16.93 2.63 -11.80
C THR A 84 -16.22 3.85 -11.24
N LEU A 85 -15.20 4.29 -11.95
CA LEU A 85 -14.37 5.43 -11.61
C LEU A 85 -14.60 6.52 -12.66
N THR A 86 -14.85 7.75 -12.21
CA THR A 86 -15.10 8.89 -13.10
C THR A 86 -14.14 10.02 -12.79
N TYR A 87 -13.72 10.71 -13.85
CA TYR A 87 -12.67 11.72 -13.81
C TYR A 87 -13.21 13.04 -14.34
N ASP A 88 -12.67 14.15 -13.84
CA ASP A 88 -12.91 15.46 -14.41
C ASP A 88 -12.05 15.72 -15.66
N ALA A 89 -12.23 16.88 -16.29
CA ALA A 89 -11.50 17.28 -17.50
C ALA A 89 -9.98 17.41 -17.28
N GLU A 90 -9.53 17.45 -16.03
CA GLU A 90 -8.12 17.55 -15.63
C GLU A 90 -7.54 16.17 -15.25
N ASN A 91 -8.27 15.08 -15.55
CA ASN A 91 -7.92 13.69 -15.26
C ASN A 91 -7.79 13.37 -13.75
N ARG A 92 -8.54 14.07 -12.89
CA ARG A 92 -8.59 13.78 -11.46
C ARG A 92 -9.82 12.94 -11.13
N LEU A 93 -9.65 11.89 -10.31
CA LEU A 93 -10.76 11.02 -9.88
C LEU A 93 -11.75 11.82 -9.04
N VAL A 94 -12.98 12.00 -9.51
CA VAL A 94 -14.04 12.73 -8.81
C VAL A 94 -15.11 11.82 -8.22
N SER A 95 -15.27 10.59 -8.74
CA SER A 95 -16.16 9.60 -8.11
C SER A 95 -15.67 8.17 -8.29
N TYR A 96 -15.90 7.35 -7.27
CA TYR A 96 -15.65 5.91 -7.22
C TYR A 96 -16.89 5.23 -6.65
N VAL A 97 -17.58 4.40 -7.44
CA VAL A 97 -18.86 3.79 -7.04
C VAL A 97 -18.89 2.31 -7.39
N GLY A 98 -19.29 1.47 -6.44
CA GLY A 98 -19.50 0.04 -6.68
C GLY A 98 -19.80 -0.73 -5.39
N GLY A 99 -20.60 -1.79 -5.50
CA GLY A 99 -21.06 -2.53 -4.33
C GLY A 99 -21.78 -1.62 -3.33
N SER A 100 -21.30 -1.61 -2.08
CA SER A 100 -21.81 -0.74 -1.00
C SER A 100 -21.04 0.58 -0.84
N ILE A 101 -20.10 0.87 -1.74
CA ILE A 101 -19.20 2.02 -1.68
C ILE A 101 -19.63 3.10 -2.66
N ASN A 102 -19.74 4.33 -2.18
CA ASN A 102 -19.85 5.54 -2.98
C ASN A 102 -18.89 6.59 -2.44
N ALA A 103 -17.90 6.99 -3.24
CA ALA A 103 -16.98 8.05 -2.90
C ALA A 103 -17.01 9.20 -3.92
N ALA A 104 -16.82 10.41 -3.40
CA ALA A 104 -16.70 11.63 -4.19
C ALA A 104 -15.55 12.49 -3.66
N PHE A 105 -14.76 13.06 -4.57
CA PHE A 105 -13.59 13.88 -4.24
C PHE A 105 -13.69 15.26 -4.87
N VAL A 106 -13.23 16.27 -4.12
CA VAL A 106 -13.18 17.66 -4.57
C VAL A 106 -11.74 18.16 -4.46
N TYR A 107 -11.32 18.88 -5.49
CA TYR A 107 -9.99 19.45 -5.63
C TYR A 107 -10.08 20.97 -5.72
N ASP A 108 -9.02 21.66 -5.32
CA ASP A 108 -8.87 23.09 -5.54
C ASP A 108 -8.28 23.41 -6.94
N GLY A 109 -8.08 24.70 -7.20
CA GLY A 109 -7.51 25.18 -8.47
C GLY A 109 -6.06 24.77 -8.70
N ASP A 110 -5.34 24.37 -7.65
CA ASP A 110 -3.95 23.89 -7.75
C ASP A 110 -3.89 22.35 -7.89
N GLY A 111 -5.05 21.69 -7.98
CA GLY A 111 -5.15 20.24 -8.13
C GLY A 111 -5.01 19.46 -6.82
N GLN A 112 -5.00 20.14 -5.68
CA GLN A 112 -4.92 19.46 -4.38
C GLN A 112 -6.30 19.02 -3.92
N ARG A 113 -6.38 17.81 -3.38
CA ARG A 113 -7.64 17.29 -2.85
C ARG A 113 -7.99 18.00 -1.55
N VAL A 114 -9.11 18.72 -1.54
CA VAL A 114 -9.61 19.49 -0.39
C VAL A 114 -10.76 18.82 0.35
N LYS A 115 -11.45 17.86 -0.29
CA LYS A 115 -12.52 17.10 0.36
C LYS A 115 -12.64 15.69 -0.21
N GLY A 116 -12.93 14.73 0.67
CA GLY A 116 -13.38 13.39 0.32
C GLY A 116 -14.64 13.03 1.08
N THR A 117 -15.67 12.60 0.37
CA THR A 117 -16.88 12.02 0.93
C THR A 117 -16.87 10.54 0.59
N VAL A 118 -16.88 9.66 1.60
CA VAL A 118 -16.90 8.21 1.40
C VAL A 118 -18.08 7.62 2.18
N THR A 119 -18.99 6.98 1.46
CA THR A 119 -20.14 6.29 2.00
C THR A 119 -19.94 4.79 1.83
N ILE A 120 -20.03 4.03 2.94
CA ILE A 120 -19.92 2.56 2.95
C ILE A 120 -21.12 2.00 3.70
N GLY A 121 -21.93 1.18 3.03
CA GLY A 121 -23.07 0.51 3.67
C GLY A 121 -24.06 1.49 4.32
N GLY A 122 -24.18 2.71 3.79
CA GLY A 122 -25.05 3.77 4.30
C GLY A 122 -24.38 4.74 5.29
N THR A 123 -23.22 4.40 5.85
CA THR A 123 -22.47 5.32 6.72
C THR A 123 -21.61 6.24 5.89
N THR A 124 -21.78 7.55 6.06
CA THR A 124 -21.02 8.57 5.29
C THR A 124 -19.99 9.26 6.18
N LEU A 125 -18.74 9.24 5.73
CA LEU A 125 -17.64 10.01 6.31
C LEU A 125 -17.25 11.12 5.35
N VAL A 126 -17.20 12.35 5.85
CA VAL A 126 -16.69 13.51 5.11
C VAL A 126 -15.38 13.92 5.76
N THR A 127 -14.33 13.99 4.95
CA THR A 127 -13.01 14.46 5.36
C THR A 127 -12.67 15.72 4.58
N THR A 128 -12.33 16.79 5.28
CA THR A 128 -11.87 18.06 4.69
C THR A 128 -10.38 18.22 4.97
N TYR A 129 -9.62 18.66 3.98
CA TYR A 129 -8.18 18.83 4.03
C TYR A 129 -7.81 20.30 3.89
N VAL A 130 -6.82 20.74 4.66
CA VAL A 130 -6.17 22.05 4.50
C VAL A 130 -4.69 21.81 4.27
N GLY A 131 -4.34 21.76 2.97
CA GLY A 131 -3.00 21.36 2.51
C GLY A 131 -2.60 19.99 3.06
N SER A 132 -1.29 19.81 3.27
CA SER A 132 -0.73 18.56 3.81
C SER A 132 -0.70 18.51 5.34
N HIS A 133 -1.15 19.56 6.03
CA HIS A 133 -0.92 19.78 7.45
C HIS A 133 -2.12 19.47 8.34
N TYR A 134 -3.33 19.42 7.78
CA TYR A 134 -4.53 19.40 8.59
C TYR A 134 -5.66 18.68 7.88
N GLU A 135 -6.36 17.81 8.62
CA GLU A 135 -7.61 17.21 8.17
C GLU A 135 -8.65 17.13 9.29
N VAL A 136 -9.92 17.20 8.90
CA VAL A 136 -11.06 17.06 9.81
C VAL A 136 -12.03 16.04 9.24
N GLN A 137 -12.39 15.04 10.04
CA GLN A 137 -13.40 14.04 9.73
C GLN A 137 -14.40 13.95 10.89
N GLY A 138 -15.62 14.45 10.67
CA GLY A 138 -16.61 14.59 11.75
C GLY A 138 -16.06 15.48 12.87
N THR A 139 -15.97 14.95 14.09
CA THR A 139 -15.36 15.63 15.25
C THR A 139 -13.86 15.37 15.37
N THR A 140 -13.30 14.45 14.59
CA THR A 140 -11.89 14.09 14.65
C THR A 140 -11.06 15.07 13.85
N THR A 141 -10.11 15.72 14.53
CA THR A 141 -9.15 16.65 13.95
C THR A 141 -7.76 16.06 14.00
N ARG A 142 -7.06 16.08 12.86
CA ARG A 142 -5.67 15.65 12.75
C ARG A 142 -4.78 16.79 12.26
N LYS A 143 -3.66 17.01 12.97
CA LYS A 143 -2.60 17.95 12.58
C LYS A 143 -1.32 17.18 12.30
N TYR A 144 -0.65 17.46 11.20
CA TYR A 144 0.57 16.77 10.77
C TYR A 144 1.80 17.66 10.92
N TYR A 145 2.89 17.06 11.40
CA TYR A 145 4.18 17.71 11.60
C TYR A 145 5.23 17.09 10.68
N PHE A 146 6.08 17.94 10.13
CA PHE A 146 7.07 17.57 9.13
C PHE A 146 8.46 18.02 9.54
N ALA A 147 9.47 17.22 9.17
CA ALA A 147 10.86 17.64 9.12
C ALA A 147 11.29 17.60 7.64
N GLY A 148 11.50 18.78 7.05
CA GLY A 148 11.61 18.91 5.59
C GLY A 148 10.35 18.40 4.91
N ALA A 149 10.52 17.49 3.94
CA ALA A 149 9.41 16.85 3.22
C ALA A 149 8.80 15.64 3.94
N GLN A 150 9.43 15.13 5.00
CA GLN A 150 9.01 13.91 5.68
C GLN A 150 8.01 14.19 6.79
N ARG A 151 6.87 13.49 6.78
CA ARG A 151 5.88 13.52 7.87
C ARG A 151 6.39 12.69 9.04
N ILE A 152 6.63 13.34 10.18
CA ILE A 152 7.28 12.72 11.34
C ILE A 152 6.34 12.54 12.54
N ALA A 153 5.21 13.25 12.59
CA ALA A 153 4.25 13.12 13.68
C ALA A 153 2.86 13.56 13.27
N MET A 154 1.87 13.20 14.10
CA MET A 154 0.53 13.75 14.04
C MET A 154 -0.04 13.99 15.44
N ARG A 155 -0.96 14.97 15.55
CA ARG A 155 -1.89 15.06 16.69
C ARG A 155 -3.30 14.75 16.24
N GLU A 156 -3.94 13.77 16.86
CA GLU A 156 -5.37 13.48 16.71
C GLU A 156 -6.11 13.89 17.97
N ASN A 157 -7.02 14.86 17.90
CA ASN A 157 -7.80 15.35 19.05
C ASN A 157 -6.95 15.66 20.32
N GLY A 158 -5.70 16.07 20.15
CA GLY A 158 -4.74 16.34 21.23
C GLY A 158 -3.71 15.23 21.49
N ALA A 159 -4.04 13.97 21.19
CA ALA A 159 -3.13 12.83 21.33
C ALA A 159 -2.02 12.89 20.28
N LEU A 160 -0.76 12.84 20.72
CA LEU A 160 0.43 12.94 19.86
C LEU A 160 0.99 11.56 19.53
N TYR A 161 1.29 11.34 18.25
CA TYR A 161 1.93 10.14 17.73
C TYR A 161 3.12 10.54 16.87
N PHE A 162 4.22 9.78 16.98
CA PHE A 162 5.39 9.93 16.13
C PHE A 162 5.48 8.79 15.12
N PHE A 163 5.97 9.09 13.93
CA PHE A 163 6.14 8.14 12.85
C PHE A 163 7.61 7.89 12.59
N LEU A 164 7.97 6.62 12.50
CA LEU A 164 9.26 6.18 12.01
C LEU A 164 9.03 5.61 10.61
N SER A 165 9.70 6.22 9.64
CA SER A 165 9.56 5.84 8.24
C SER A 165 10.62 4.85 7.80
N ASP A 166 10.30 4.05 6.78
CA ASP A 166 11.31 3.32 6.02
C ASP A 166 12.07 4.24 5.05
N HIS A 167 13.02 3.67 4.29
CA HIS A 167 13.85 4.40 3.34
C HIS A 167 13.08 5.03 2.16
N LEU A 168 11.83 4.60 1.89
CA LEU A 168 10.96 5.18 0.88
C LEU A 168 10.00 6.21 1.47
N GLY A 169 10.09 6.49 2.78
CA GLY A 169 9.21 7.41 3.49
C GLY A 169 7.89 6.78 3.93
N SER A 170 7.70 5.47 3.79
CA SER A 170 6.48 4.79 4.27
C SER A 170 6.39 4.84 5.78
N THR A 171 5.22 5.06 6.36
CA THR A 171 5.01 4.94 7.81
C THR A 171 5.12 3.48 8.25
N ALA A 172 6.25 3.08 8.82
CA ALA A 172 6.52 1.69 9.22
C ALA A 172 6.19 1.44 10.70
N VAL A 173 6.56 2.36 11.58
CA VAL A 173 6.29 2.26 13.01
C VAL A 173 5.65 3.54 13.51
N THR A 174 4.67 3.40 14.41
CA THR A 174 4.05 4.51 15.13
C THR A 174 4.27 4.32 16.61
N VAL A 175 4.76 5.35 17.28
CA VAL A 175 4.89 5.38 18.75
C VAL A 175 4.01 6.48 19.33
N ASP A 176 3.56 6.28 20.56
CA ASP A 176 2.79 7.28 21.31
C ASP A 176 3.69 8.42 21.83
N SER A 177 3.08 9.38 22.53
CA SER A 177 3.78 10.54 23.09
C SER A 177 4.87 10.22 24.11
N THR A 178 4.88 9.00 24.67
CA THR A 178 5.87 8.52 25.63
C THR A 178 6.93 7.63 25.00
N GLY A 179 6.85 7.38 23.69
CA GLY A 179 7.78 6.54 22.94
C GLY A 179 7.44 5.05 22.97
N ASN A 180 6.29 4.66 23.51
CA ASN A 180 5.85 3.26 23.46
C ASN A 180 5.32 2.93 22.07
N LEU A 181 5.56 1.69 21.64
CA LEU A 181 5.04 1.16 20.37
C LEU A 181 3.50 1.18 20.38
N TYR A 182 2.93 1.91 19.43
CA TYR A 182 1.48 1.99 19.22
C TYR A 182 1.06 1.08 18.06
N GLY A 183 1.66 1.26 16.89
CA GLY A 183 1.33 0.52 15.66
C GLY A 183 2.55 0.18 14.83
N GLU A 184 2.45 -0.88 14.03
CA GLU A 184 3.49 -1.29 13.09
C GLU A 184 2.84 -1.76 11.78
N LEU A 185 3.39 -1.32 10.66
CA LEU A 185 3.03 -1.70 9.31
C LEU A 185 4.27 -2.21 8.57
N ARG A 186 4.10 -3.29 7.80
CA ARG A 186 5.10 -3.76 6.84
C ARG A 186 4.45 -3.86 5.47
N TYR A 187 5.16 -3.43 4.44
CA TYR A 187 4.65 -3.38 3.08
C TYR A 187 5.35 -4.41 2.18
N SER A 188 4.67 -4.84 1.13
CA SER A 188 5.30 -5.46 -0.02
C SER A 188 6.03 -4.40 -0.85
N ALA A 189 6.81 -4.85 -1.84
CA ALA A 189 7.50 -3.94 -2.75
C ALA A 189 6.53 -3.01 -3.51
N TRP A 190 5.25 -3.36 -3.61
CA TRP A 190 4.21 -2.63 -4.35
C TRP A 190 3.13 -2.05 -3.44
N GLY A 191 3.42 -1.88 -2.15
CA GLY A 191 2.56 -1.11 -1.24
C GLY A 191 1.42 -1.87 -0.57
N GLN A 192 1.22 -3.16 -0.90
CA GLN A 192 0.30 -4.02 -0.16
C GLN A 192 0.78 -4.19 1.29
N THR A 193 -0.13 -4.08 2.25
CA THR A 193 0.19 -4.33 3.66
C THR A 193 0.40 -5.83 3.89
N ARG A 194 1.62 -6.23 4.22
CA ARG A 194 2.01 -7.62 4.54
C ARG A 194 1.85 -7.94 6.02
N TYR A 195 1.96 -6.94 6.86
CA TYR A 195 1.78 -7.06 8.30
C TYR A 195 1.16 -5.77 8.83
N ASN A 196 0.19 -5.92 9.71
CA ASN A 196 -0.33 -4.86 10.53
C ASN A 196 -0.44 -5.39 11.96
N ARG A 197 0.16 -4.66 12.91
CA ARG A 197 0.13 -5.03 14.33
C ARG A 197 -1.29 -5.27 14.86
N LYS A 198 -2.28 -4.53 14.34
CA LYS A 198 -3.67 -4.68 14.78
C LYS A 198 -4.24 -6.08 14.51
N ASP A 199 -3.71 -6.76 13.50
CA ASP A 199 -4.17 -8.07 13.03
C ASP A 199 -3.34 -9.23 13.61
N ASP A 200 -2.28 -8.93 14.39
CA ASP A 200 -1.38 -9.93 14.97
C ASP A 200 -1.99 -10.61 16.22
N LEU A 201 -2.39 -11.88 16.06
CA LEU A 201 -3.00 -12.66 17.13
C LEU A 201 -2.05 -13.01 18.29
N SER A 202 -0.74 -12.86 18.11
CA SER A 202 0.25 -13.12 19.18
C SER A 202 0.40 -11.94 20.15
N VAL A 203 -0.01 -10.73 19.75
CA VAL A 203 0.03 -9.52 20.58
C VAL A 203 -1.22 -9.47 21.46
N PRO A 204 -1.16 -9.03 22.73
CA PRO A 204 -2.38 -8.82 23.54
C PRO A 204 -3.36 -7.86 22.87
N VAL A 205 -4.67 -8.14 22.93
CA VAL A 205 -5.70 -7.33 22.23
C VAL A 205 -5.64 -5.83 22.59
N ALA A 206 -5.30 -5.51 23.85
CA ALA A 206 -5.16 -4.14 24.32
C ALA A 206 -3.98 -3.37 23.70
N GLN A 207 -3.09 -4.05 22.97
CA GLN A 207 -1.90 -3.48 22.32
C GLN A 207 -1.93 -3.62 20.79
N ARG A 208 -3.04 -4.13 20.24
CA ARG A 208 -3.29 -4.28 18.80
C ARG A 208 -3.90 -3.01 18.24
N HIS A 209 -3.09 -2.01 17.93
CA HIS A 209 -3.55 -0.79 17.30
C HIS A 209 -3.11 -0.70 15.85
N ASP A 210 -4.00 -0.15 15.00
CA ASP A 210 -3.59 0.36 13.71
C ASP A 210 -2.86 1.68 13.90
N THR A 211 -2.05 2.07 12.92
CA THR A 211 -1.57 3.46 12.89
C THR A 211 -2.76 4.42 12.71
N PRO A 212 -2.82 5.55 13.44
CA PRO A 212 -3.93 6.50 13.36
C PRO A 212 -3.95 7.33 12.05
N THR A 213 -2.90 7.21 11.23
CA THR A 213 -2.79 7.94 9.96
C THR A 213 -3.22 7.10 8.75
N ARG A 214 -3.83 7.75 7.77
CA ARG A 214 -4.04 7.20 6.43
C ARG A 214 -2.83 7.39 5.52
N TRP A 215 -1.88 8.24 5.87
CA TRP A 215 -0.62 8.38 5.14
C TRP A 215 0.31 7.20 5.45
N ARG A 216 0.53 6.31 4.49
CA ARG A 216 1.12 4.98 4.69
C ARG A 216 2.30 4.74 3.74
N TYR A 217 2.19 3.79 2.81
CA TYR A 217 3.23 3.43 1.85
C TYR A 217 3.73 4.66 1.08
N THR A 218 5.06 4.81 0.98
CA THR A 218 5.77 5.95 0.37
C THR A 218 5.29 7.33 0.83
N GLY A 219 4.71 7.40 2.03
CA GLY A 219 4.18 8.62 2.62
C GLY A 219 2.86 9.10 2.01
N GLN A 220 2.20 8.30 1.17
CA GLN A 220 0.99 8.65 0.41
C GLN A 220 -0.31 8.30 1.13
N PHE A 221 -1.39 8.98 0.77
CA PHE A 221 -2.68 8.81 1.43
C PHE A 221 -3.34 7.52 0.97
N ASN A 222 -3.57 6.58 1.87
CA ASN A 222 -4.30 5.35 1.61
C ASN A 222 -5.80 5.58 1.82
N GLU A 223 -6.59 5.52 0.75
CA GLU A 223 -8.03 5.34 0.87
C GLU A 223 -8.32 3.87 1.15
N ILE A 224 -8.10 3.46 2.40
CA ILE A 224 -8.19 2.05 2.80
C ILE A 224 -9.55 1.44 2.50
N ASP A 225 -10.59 2.26 2.56
CA ASP A 225 -11.98 1.92 2.25
C ASP A 225 -12.17 1.55 0.76
N LEU A 226 -11.34 2.11 -0.11
CA LEU A 226 -11.34 1.89 -1.55
C LEU A 226 -10.23 0.92 -1.99
N GLY A 227 -9.26 0.65 -1.12
CA GLY A 227 -8.08 -0.15 -1.42
C GLY A 227 -7.19 0.47 -2.50
N ILE A 228 -7.08 1.80 -2.52
CA ILE A 228 -6.23 2.55 -3.46
C ILE A 228 -5.49 3.68 -2.72
N TYR A 229 -4.31 4.04 -3.21
CA TYR A 229 -3.52 5.16 -2.70
C TYR A 229 -3.64 6.38 -3.60
N PHE A 230 -3.74 7.56 -2.99
CA PHE A 230 -3.72 8.85 -3.65
C PHE A 230 -2.31 9.45 -3.63
N TYR A 231 -1.75 9.66 -4.83
CA TYR A 231 -0.42 10.22 -5.09
C TYR A 231 -0.50 11.69 -5.60
N GLY A 232 -1.54 12.43 -5.20
CA GLY A 232 -1.76 13.81 -5.64
C GLY A 232 -2.39 13.91 -7.03
N ALA A 233 -1.65 13.50 -8.06
CA ALA A 233 -2.15 13.54 -9.44
C ALA A 233 -2.72 12.20 -9.93
N ARG A 234 -2.38 11.10 -9.26
CA ARG A 234 -2.73 9.74 -9.70
C ARG A 234 -3.16 8.87 -8.53
N TRP A 235 -3.77 7.75 -8.88
CA TRP A 235 -4.18 6.71 -7.95
C TRP A 235 -3.41 5.44 -8.23
N LEU A 236 -2.85 4.84 -7.18
CA LEU A 236 -2.17 3.55 -7.21
C LEU A 236 -3.13 2.49 -6.64
N ASP A 237 -3.28 1.39 -7.37
CA ASP A 237 -3.99 0.18 -6.95
C ASP A 237 -2.97 -0.86 -6.48
#